data_AF-A0A368FQA4-F1
#
_entry.id   AF-A0A368FQA4-F1
#
_cell.length_a   1.000
_cell.length_b   1.000
_cell.length_c   1.000
_cell.angle_alpha   90.00
_cell.angle_beta   90.00
_cell.angle_gamma   90.00
#
_symmetry.space_group_name_H-M   'P 1'
#
loop_
_entity.id
_entity.type
_entity.pdbx_description
1 polymer ?
#
loop_
_entity_poly.entity_id
_entity_poly.type
_entity_poly.pdbx_seq_one_letter_code
_entity_poly.pdbx_strand_id
1 'polypeptide(L)'
;MHHLSTLKGIPKTSTLVFCHECVDVFETKHKCPSEIVTRTQLRFPTKLLHPLEAQSGEAQFLFSDEALGVLSGAIDRSEVDGVLCLGAPRLFETLRQQKNGRRLFLLDYDKRFAHFYPARQFGQYSMLVDHFYDAKTAARLSAFFAVS
;
A
#
# COMPACT_ATOMS: atom_id res chain seq x y z
N MET A 1 7.31 0.66 -11.97
CA MET A 1 5.95 0.71 -12.56
C MET A 1 5.32 -0.61 -12.13
N HIS A 2 4.31 -0.63 -11.27
CA HIS A 2 2.91 -0.38 -11.62
C HIS A 2 2.14 0.32 -10.49
N HIS A 3 1.88 1.61 -10.66
CA HIS A 3 0.83 2.31 -9.91
C HIS A 3 -0.43 2.15 -10.76
N LEU A 4 -1.31 1.18 -10.47
CA LEU A 4 -2.54 0.81 -11.22
C LEU A 4 -2.55 1.46 -12.60
N SER A 5 -1.60 1.06 -13.46
CA SER A 5 -1.17 1.90 -14.59
C SER A 5 -2.29 2.11 -15.60
N THR A 6 -3.16 1.11 -15.67
CA THR A 6 -4.45 1.05 -16.35
C THR A 6 -5.45 2.09 -15.85
N LEU A 7 -5.51 2.37 -14.54
CA LEU A 7 -6.45 3.32 -13.93
C LEU A 7 -6.31 4.76 -14.45
N LYS A 8 -5.13 5.13 -14.97
CA LYS A 8 -4.92 6.44 -15.61
C LYS A 8 -5.58 6.53 -16.99
N GLY A 9 -5.70 5.42 -17.69
CA GLY A 9 -6.33 5.34 -19.01
C GLY A 9 -7.85 5.14 -18.96
N ILE A 10 -8.39 4.71 -17.82
CA ILE A 10 -9.84 4.48 -17.68
C ILE A 10 -10.57 5.80 -17.38
N PRO A 11 -11.60 6.17 -18.16
CA PRO A 11 -12.42 7.36 -17.93
C PRO A 11 -13.02 7.38 -16.51
N LYS A 12 -13.17 8.57 -15.93
CA LYS A 12 -13.71 8.72 -14.56
C LYS A 12 -15.18 8.30 -14.43
N THR A 13 -15.91 8.29 -15.54
CA THR A 13 -17.33 7.91 -15.63
C THR A 13 -17.53 6.40 -15.75
N SER A 14 -16.47 5.65 -16.04
CA SER A 14 -16.57 4.21 -16.25
C SER A 14 -16.72 3.47 -14.93
N THR A 15 -17.44 2.35 -14.97
CA THR A 15 -17.41 1.35 -13.90
C THR A 15 -15.98 0.80 -13.79
N LEU A 16 -15.52 0.57 -12.56
CA LEU A 16 -14.22 -0.06 -12.33
C LEU A 16 -14.45 -1.44 -11.73
N VAL A 17 -13.75 -2.42 -12.27
CA VAL A 17 -13.68 -3.77 -11.68
C VAL A 17 -12.25 -4.05 -11.25
N PHE A 18 -12.07 -4.46 -10.00
CA PHE A 18 -10.79 -4.90 -9.46
C PHE A 18 -10.72 -6.42 -9.51
N CYS A 19 -9.65 -6.95 -10.12
CA CYS A 19 -9.39 -8.38 -10.15
C CYS A 19 -8.40 -8.76 -9.05
N HIS A 20 -8.78 -9.71 -8.20
CA HIS A 20 -7.92 -10.16 -7.09
C HIS A 20 -6.76 -11.06 -7.55
N GLU A 21 -6.91 -11.75 -8.68
CA GLU A 21 -5.87 -12.62 -9.24
C GLU A 21 -4.79 -11.81 -9.98
N CYS A 22 -5.20 -10.89 -10.85
CA CYS A 22 -4.27 -10.03 -11.58
C CYS A 22 -3.73 -8.88 -10.72
N VAL A 23 -4.41 -8.55 -9.61
CA VAL A 23 -4.11 -7.39 -8.76
C VAL A 23 -4.09 -6.11 -9.61
N ASP A 24 -5.14 -5.92 -10.42
CA ASP A 24 -5.25 -4.80 -11.36
C ASP A 24 -6.72 -4.38 -11.56
N VAL A 25 -6.92 -3.22 -12.17
CA VAL A 25 -8.22 -2.60 -12.43
C VAL A 25 -8.53 -2.55 -13.91
N PHE A 26 -9.77 -2.87 -14.26
CA PHE A 26 -10.29 -2.88 -15.62
C PHE A 26 -11.58 -2.07 -15.73
N GLU A 27 -11.92 -1.65 -16.96
CA GLU A 27 -13.11 -0.85 -17.26
C GLU A 27 -14.40 -1.68 -17.34
N THR A 28 -14.31 -2.94 -17.78
CA THR A 28 -15.45 -3.87 -17.85
C THR A 28 -14.99 -5.32 -17.67
N LYS A 29 -15.95 -6.24 -17.67
CA LYS A 29 -15.85 -7.70 -17.51
C LYS A 29 -14.43 -8.25 -17.74
N HIS A 30 -13.75 -8.54 -16.64
CA HIS A 30 -12.50 -9.26 -16.65
C HIS A 30 -12.78 -10.78 -16.56
N LYS A 31 -11.88 -11.62 -17.08
CA LYS A 31 -12.10 -13.09 -17.13
C LYS A 31 -12.03 -13.73 -15.74
N CYS A 32 -11.15 -13.21 -14.87
CA CYS A 32 -10.96 -13.70 -13.51
C CYS A 32 -11.98 -13.11 -12.51
N PRO A 33 -12.17 -13.72 -11.33
CA PRO A 33 -13.00 -13.18 -10.26
C PRO A 33 -12.63 -11.73 -9.94
N SER A 34 -13.64 -10.87 -9.98
CA SER A 34 -13.47 -9.43 -9.85
C SER A 34 -14.66 -8.82 -9.13
N GLU A 35 -14.43 -7.73 -8.40
CA GLU A 35 -15.46 -6.95 -7.71
C GLU A 35 -15.57 -5.54 -8.29
N ILE A 36 -16.77 -4.94 -8.22
CA ILE A 36 -16.96 -3.53 -8.61
C ILE A 36 -16.39 -2.65 -7.50
N VAL A 37 -15.52 -1.72 -7.87
CA VAL A 37 -14.86 -0.82 -6.92
C VAL A 37 -15.00 0.64 -7.34
N THR A 38 -14.87 1.53 -6.36
CA THR A 38 -14.70 2.97 -6.57
C THR A 38 -13.22 3.34 -6.56
N ARG A 39 -12.86 4.48 -7.16
CA ARG A 39 -11.50 5.04 -7.06
C ARG A 39 -11.07 5.33 -5.62
N THR A 40 -12.02 5.52 -4.71
CA THR A 40 -11.76 5.71 -3.29
C THR A 40 -11.35 4.40 -2.63
N GLN A 41 -12.02 3.29 -2.94
CA GLN A 41 -11.65 1.96 -2.42
C GLN A 41 -10.23 1.55 -2.86
N LEU A 42 -9.81 1.90 -4.08
CA LEU A 42 -8.45 1.66 -4.58
C LEU A 42 -7.35 2.38 -3.78
N ARG A 43 -7.70 3.34 -2.91
CA ARG A 43 -6.75 4.00 -1.99
C ARG A 43 -6.54 3.22 -0.69
N PHE A 44 -7.33 2.18 -0.45
CA PHE A 44 -7.26 1.29 0.71
C PHE A 44 -7.07 -0.18 0.28
N PRO A 45 -5.93 -0.53 -0.34
CA PRO A 45 -5.63 -1.89 -0.78
C PRO A 45 -5.88 -2.98 0.28
N THR A 46 -5.66 -2.72 1.57
CA THR A 46 -5.93 -3.72 2.63
C THR A 46 -7.40 -4.11 2.75
N LYS A 47 -8.32 -3.36 2.15
CA LYS A 47 -9.75 -3.71 2.08
C LYS A 47 -10.12 -4.53 0.85
N LEU A 48 -9.23 -4.60 -0.14
CA LEU A 48 -9.42 -5.31 -1.42
C LEU A 48 -8.59 -6.60 -1.48
N LEU A 49 -7.40 -6.56 -0.90
CA LEU A 49 -6.51 -7.70 -0.82
C LEU A 49 -6.89 -8.54 0.39
N HIS A 50 -7.28 -9.79 0.15
CA HIS A 50 -7.38 -10.76 1.24
C HIS A 50 -6.01 -10.86 1.94
N PRO A 51 -5.96 -10.79 3.27
CA PRO A 51 -4.74 -11.02 4.03
C PRO A 51 -4.09 -12.32 3.59
N LEU A 52 -2.75 -12.34 3.51
CA LEU A 52 -2.04 -13.59 3.29
C LEU A 52 -2.21 -14.43 4.56
N GLU A 53 -3.12 -15.40 4.50
CA GLU A 53 -3.27 -16.42 5.54
C GLU A 53 -2.30 -17.56 5.22
N ALA A 54 -1.32 -17.81 6.09
CA ALA A 54 -0.38 -18.91 5.93
C ALA A 54 -0.20 -19.71 7.23
N GLN A 55 -0.16 -21.04 7.10
CA GLN A 55 0.11 -22.00 8.17
C GLN A 55 1.59 -21.99 8.64
N SER A 56 2.44 -21.08 8.12
CA SER A 56 3.89 -21.06 8.30
C SER A 56 4.44 -19.80 9.02
N GLY A 57 3.60 -19.04 9.73
CA GLY A 57 4.04 -17.87 10.52
C GLY A 57 4.03 -16.52 9.77
N GLU A 58 3.66 -16.52 8.49
CA GLU A 58 3.60 -15.33 7.63
C GLU A 58 2.20 -14.68 7.59
N ALA A 59 1.37 -14.92 8.62
CA ALA A 59 0.01 -14.41 8.67
C ALA A 59 0.00 -12.89 8.81
N GLN A 60 -0.72 -12.21 7.91
CA GLN A 60 -0.83 -10.75 7.94
C GLN A 60 -1.94 -10.31 8.91
N PHE A 61 -1.54 -9.78 10.07
CA PHE A 61 -2.47 -9.16 11.02
C PHE A 61 -2.60 -7.66 10.75
N LEU A 62 -3.84 -7.20 10.59
CA LEU A 62 -4.14 -5.82 10.26
C LEU A 62 -4.67 -5.07 11.49
N PHE A 63 -4.17 -3.86 11.74
CA PHE A 63 -4.67 -3.00 12.83
C PHE A 63 -6.18 -2.75 12.70
N SER A 64 -6.89 -2.67 13.83
CA SER A 64 -8.30 -2.23 13.85
C SER A 64 -8.41 -0.72 13.58
N ASP A 65 -9.61 -0.23 13.29
CA ASP A 65 -9.83 1.20 13.07
C ASP A 65 -9.57 2.03 14.33
N GLU A 66 -9.84 1.49 15.52
CA GLU A 66 -9.54 2.12 16.81
C GLU A 66 -8.03 2.26 17.02
N ALA A 67 -7.27 1.19 16.75
CA ALA A 67 -5.81 1.22 16.84
C ALA A 67 -5.21 2.23 15.85
N LEU A 68 -5.74 2.31 14.63
CA LEU A 68 -5.31 3.30 13.63
C LEU A 68 -5.58 4.73 14.09
N GLY A 69 -6.72 4.98 14.75
CA GLY A 69 -7.03 6.29 15.33
C GLY A 69 -6.00 6.72 16.39
N VAL A 70 -5.63 5.81 17.29
CA VAL A 70 -4.62 6.07 18.32
C VAL A 70 -3.24 6.33 17.71
N LEU A 71 -2.80 5.45 16.80
CA LEU A 71 -1.48 5.52 16.16
C LEU A 71 -1.33 6.77 15.29
N SER A 72 -2.31 7.04 14.42
CA SER A 72 -2.29 8.24 13.57
C SER A 72 -2.28 9.52 14.41
N GLY A 73 -3.09 9.59 15.47
CA GLY A 73 -3.09 10.73 16.38
C GLY A 73 -1.77 10.91 17.13
N ALA A 74 -1.09 9.82 17.51
CA ALA A 74 0.24 9.90 18.13
C ALA A 74 1.29 10.44 17.15
N ILE A 75 1.28 9.97 15.91
CA ILE A 75 2.17 10.45 14.85
C ILE A 75 1.92 11.94 14.55
N ASP A 76 0.65 12.36 14.48
CA ASP A 76 0.33 13.76 14.24
C ASP A 76 0.84 14.70 15.33
N ARG A 77 0.78 14.28 16.60
CA ARG A 77 1.34 15.04 17.74
C ARG A 77 2.86 15.06 17.78
N SER A 78 3.53 14.12 17.12
CA SER A 78 5.01 14.07 17.08
C SER A 78 5.62 15.07 16.10
N GLU A 79 4.81 15.72 15.26
CA GLU A 79 5.24 16.71 14.27
C GLU A 79 6.32 16.21 13.30
N VAL A 80 6.46 14.89 13.15
CA VAL A 80 7.38 14.29 12.18
C VAL A 80 6.94 14.57 10.75
N ASP A 81 7.91 14.88 9.91
CA ASP A 81 7.74 15.17 8.49
C ASP A 81 7.77 13.91 7.61
N GLY A 82 8.27 12.80 8.16
CA GLY A 82 8.40 11.50 7.51
C GLY A 82 8.06 10.31 8.40
N VAL A 83 7.38 9.30 7.86
CA VAL A 83 7.10 8.01 8.53
C VAL A 83 7.46 6.85 7.62
N LEU A 84 8.33 5.96 8.12
CA LEU A 84 8.56 4.63 7.55
C LEU A 84 7.59 3.64 8.21
N CYS A 85 6.69 3.07 7.42
CA CYS A 85 5.83 1.97 7.83
C CYS A 85 6.51 0.64 7.49
N LEU A 86 6.92 -0.12 8.50
CA LEU A 86 7.44 -1.49 8.35
C LEU A 86 6.31 -2.49 8.63
N GLY A 87 5.89 -3.27 7.63
CA GLY A 87 4.83 -4.27 7.77
C GLY A 87 3.49 -3.71 8.27
N ALA A 88 3.24 -2.42 8.07
CA ALA A 88 2.08 -1.70 8.62
C ALA A 88 1.24 -1.04 7.51
N PRO A 89 0.67 -1.82 6.57
CA PRO A 89 0.02 -1.27 5.38
C PRO A 89 -1.23 -0.46 5.72
N ARG A 90 -2.04 -0.87 6.71
CA ARG A 90 -3.22 -0.09 7.14
C ARG A 90 -2.85 1.28 7.72
N LEU A 91 -1.77 1.36 8.48
CA LEU A 91 -1.30 2.64 9.02
C LEU A 91 -0.79 3.54 7.90
N PHE A 92 -0.02 2.98 6.95
CA PHE A 92 0.43 3.70 5.77
C PHE A 92 -0.74 4.27 4.96
N GLU A 93 -1.78 3.47 4.71
CA GLU A 93 -3.00 3.90 4.03
C GLU A 93 -3.71 5.06 4.74
N THR A 94 -3.89 4.94 6.06
CA THR A 94 -4.52 5.97 6.90
C THR A 94 -3.75 7.28 6.85
N LEU A 95 -2.44 7.25 7.09
CA LEU A 95 -1.59 8.45 7.06
C LEU A 95 -1.60 9.11 5.67
N ARG A 96 -1.60 8.29 4.60
CA ARG A 96 -1.62 8.79 3.22
C ARG A 96 -2.92 9.54 2.88
N GLN A 97 -4.03 9.24 3.56
CA GLN A 97 -5.29 9.98 3.34
C GLN A 97 -5.35 11.34 4.04
N GLN A 98 -4.47 11.61 5.01
CA GLN A 98 -4.47 12.87 5.74
C GLN A 98 -4.06 14.07 4.86
N LYS A 99 -3.36 13.82 3.74
CA LYS A 99 -2.96 14.83 2.74
C LYS A 99 -2.27 16.07 3.31
N ASN A 100 -1.57 15.92 4.44
CA ASN A 100 -0.82 16.97 5.12
C ASN A 100 0.62 17.14 4.59
N GLY A 101 0.95 16.53 3.45
CA GLY A 101 2.29 16.61 2.85
C GLY A 101 3.33 15.70 3.47
N ARG A 102 3.00 14.94 4.53
CA ARG A 102 3.92 14.02 5.20
C ARG A 102 4.52 13.01 4.24
N ARG A 103 5.83 12.81 4.33
CA ARG A 103 6.57 11.81 3.55
C ARG A 103 6.27 10.44 4.13
N LEU A 104 5.91 9.48 3.27
CA LEU A 104 5.55 8.13 3.69
C LEU A 104 6.26 7.11 2.82
N PHE A 105 6.78 6.06 3.45
CA PHE A 105 7.37 4.91 2.78
C PHE A 105 6.86 3.62 3.44
N LEU A 106 6.45 2.64 2.65
CA LEU A 106 6.03 1.32 3.11
C LEU A 106 7.10 0.29 2.72
N LEU A 107 7.59 -0.46 3.69
CA LEU A 107 8.29 -1.72 3.45
C LEU A 107 7.36 -2.85 3.91
N ASP A 108 7.02 -3.74 2.99
CA ASP A 108 6.13 -4.86 3.27
C ASP A 108 6.61 -6.11 2.52
N TYR A 109 6.33 -7.28 3.08
CA TYR A 109 6.64 -8.54 2.43
C TYR A 109 5.71 -8.78 1.23
N ASP A 110 4.47 -8.33 1.33
CA ASP A 110 3.45 -8.51 0.32
C ASP A 110 3.69 -7.60 -0.89
N LYS A 111 4.24 -8.20 -1.96
CA LYS A 111 4.51 -7.51 -3.23
C LYS A 111 3.26 -6.93 -3.90
N ARG A 112 2.05 -7.38 -3.54
CA ARG A 112 0.81 -6.90 -4.16
C ARG A 112 0.63 -5.39 -3.96
N PHE A 113 1.13 -4.82 -2.86
CA PHE A 113 1.12 -3.37 -2.63
C PHE A 113 1.90 -2.56 -3.69
N ALA A 114 2.87 -3.19 -4.38
CA ALA A 114 3.61 -2.56 -5.48
C ALA A 114 2.69 -2.13 -6.64
N HIS A 115 1.50 -2.72 -6.75
CA HIS A 115 0.48 -2.39 -7.75
C HIS A 115 -0.27 -1.10 -7.42
N PHE A 116 -0.29 -0.68 -6.15
CA PHE A 116 -1.08 0.46 -5.68
C PHE A 116 -0.22 1.70 -5.41
N TYR A 117 1.06 1.50 -5.09
CA TYR A 117 1.94 2.58 -4.66
C TYR A 117 3.10 2.79 -5.63
N PRO A 118 3.52 4.04 -5.85
CA PRO A 118 4.72 4.29 -6.64
C PRO A 118 5.96 3.77 -5.90
N ALA A 119 6.99 3.37 -6.65
CA ALA A 119 8.23 2.83 -6.08
C ALA A 119 8.96 3.76 -5.09
N ARG A 120 8.67 5.07 -5.12
CA ARG A 120 9.19 6.04 -4.14
C ARG A 120 8.51 5.99 -2.77
N GLN A 121 7.42 5.23 -2.64
CA GLN A 121 6.65 5.05 -1.39
C GLN A 121 6.50 3.58 -1.01
N PHE A 122 7.06 2.65 -1.77
CA PHE A 122 6.95 1.22 -1.50
C PHE A 122 8.21 0.47 -1.90
N GLY A 123 8.59 -0.51 -1.09
CA GLY A 123 9.56 -1.53 -1.44
C GLY A 123 9.18 -2.88 -0.84
N GLN A 124 9.33 -3.95 -1.63
CA GLN A 124 9.15 -5.30 -1.10
C GLN A 124 10.35 -5.66 -0.22
N TYR A 125 10.08 -6.06 1.02
CA TYR A 125 11.10 -6.31 2.03
C TYR A 125 10.67 -7.41 3.01
N SER A 126 11.59 -8.32 3.34
CA SER A 126 11.40 -9.30 4.42
C SER A 126 12.05 -8.79 5.70
N MET A 127 11.23 -8.58 6.73
CA MET A 127 11.70 -8.24 8.08
C MET A 127 12.41 -9.41 8.77
N LEU A 128 12.08 -10.66 8.42
CA LEU A 128 12.62 -11.85 9.07
C LEU A 128 14.09 -12.10 8.72
N VAL A 129 14.47 -11.81 7.48
CA VAL A 129 15.82 -12.07 6.97
C VAL A 129 16.54 -10.80 6.52
N ASP A 130 16.00 -9.62 6.86
CA ASP A 130 16.52 -8.31 6.46
C ASP A 130 16.88 -8.22 4.97
N HIS A 131 15.90 -8.47 4.10
CA HIS A 131 16.14 -8.61 2.66
C HIS A 131 15.24 -7.73 1.80
N PHE A 132 15.85 -6.91 0.95
CA PHE A 132 15.18 -6.17 -0.12
C PHE A 132 15.11 -7.01 -1.40
N TYR A 133 13.90 -7.24 -1.93
CA TYR A 133 13.69 -8.01 -3.16
C TYR A 133 13.96 -7.22 -4.45
N ASP A 134 13.97 -5.88 -4.37
CA ASP A 134 14.47 -4.98 -5.43
C ASP A 134 15.69 -4.25 -4.90
N ALA A 135 16.85 -4.43 -5.55
CA ALA A 135 18.11 -3.78 -5.19
C ALA A 135 18.02 -2.25 -5.15
N LYS A 136 17.09 -1.66 -5.91
CA LYS A 136 16.85 -0.21 -5.91
C LYS A 136 16.06 0.26 -4.68
N THR A 137 15.40 -0.63 -3.94
CA THR A 137 14.63 -0.27 -2.74
C THR A 137 15.52 0.33 -1.68
N ALA A 138 16.70 -0.24 -1.43
CA ALA A 138 17.65 0.29 -0.45
C ALA A 138 18.03 1.75 -0.78
N ALA A 139 18.38 2.04 -2.04
CA ALA A 139 18.69 3.40 -2.48
C ALA A 139 17.49 4.36 -2.33
N ARG A 140 16.27 3.92 -2.62
CA ARG A 140 15.05 4.74 -2.44
C ARG A 140 14.77 5.01 -0.97
N LEU A 141 15.02 4.04 -0.10
CA LEU A 141 14.90 4.19 1.35
C LEU A 141 15.95 5.14 1.91
N SER A 142 17.21 5.03 1.48
CA SER A 142 18.26 5.99 1.84
C SER A 142 17.88 7.41 1.40
N ALA A 143 17.36 7.57 0.17
CA ALA A 143 16.86 8.86 -0.30
C ALA A 143 15.67 9.38 0.51
N PHE A 144 14.80 8.48 1.00
CA PHE A 144 13.72 8.84 1.92
C PHE A 144 14.27 9.40 3.24
N PHE A 145 15.33 8.84 3.81
CA PHE A 145 15.93 9.37 5.03
C PHE A 145 16.80 10.62 4.83
N ALA A 146 17.36 10.81 3.63
CA ALA A 146 18.28 11.92 3.35
C ALA A 146 17.62 13.31 3.23
N VAL A 147 16.29 13.37 3.16
CA VAL A 147 15.55 14.64 3.17
C VAL A 147 15.27 15.00 4.63
N SER A 148 15.85 16.11 5.08
CA SER A 148 15.53 16.80 6.34
C SER A 148 14.79 18.09 6.06
#